data_AF-A0A348SCM1-F1
#
_entry.id   AF-A0A348SCM1-F1
#
_cell.length_a   1.000
_cell.length_b   1.000
_cell.length_c   1.000
_cell.angle_alpha   90.00
_cell.angle_beta   90.00
_cell.angle_gamma   90.00
#
_symmetry.space_group_name_H-M   'P 1'
#
loop_
_entity.id
_entity.type
_entity.pdbx_description
1 polymer ?
#
loop_
_entity_poly.entity_id
_entity_poly.type
_entity_poly.pdbx_seq_one_letter_code
_entity_poly.pdbx_strand_id
1 'polypeptide(L)'
;MRSAFIKSLATAVAINAALWTAASLIGLVPGLGESTFFGGVLFASFGATAAAAIVASRFTAAGARKRWAGISLAILLLSFISPLALGAGNLPISPFNPADTTYNEFRGGFGIAYSILHVTTYLAVQRFIGRVIPN
;
A
#
# COMPACT_ATOMS: atom_id res chain seq x y z
N MET A 1 -20.16 4.01 -4.79
CA MET A 1 -18.69 4.18 -4.81
C MET A 1 -18.16 5.13 -3.72
N ARG A 2 -18.63 6.38 -3.59
CA ARG A 2 -18.10 7.37 -2.61
C ARG A 2 -17.97 6.84 -1.17
N SER A 3 -19.02 6.26 -0.59
CA SER A 3 -18.97 5.70 0.77
C SER A 3 -17.97 4.54 0.90
N ALA A 4 -17.89 3.66 -0.12
CA ALA A 4 -16.93 2.56 -0.15
C ALA A 4 -15.48 3.06 -0.21
N PHE A 5 -15.21 4.10 -1.01
CA PHE A 5 -13.91 4.76 -1.06
C PHE A 5 -13.50 5.30 0.32
N ILE A 6 -14.37 6.08 0.98
CA ILE A 6 -14.07 6.67 2.30
C ILE A 6 -13.77 5.58 3.33
N LYS A 7 -14.60 4.52 3.39
CA LYS A 7 -14.40 3.40 4.32
C LYS A 7 -13.10 2.64 4.03
N SER A 8 -12.81 2.40 2.75
CA SER A 8 -11.55 1.77 2.33
C SER A 8 -10.35 2.61 2.73
N LEU A 9 -10.39 3.91 2.44
CA LEU A 9 -9.31 4.84 2.70
C LEU A 9 -9.03 4.94 4.20
N ALA A 10 -10.06 5.19 5.00
CA ALA A 10 -9.93 5.29 6.44
C ALA A 10 -9.34 4.01 7.05
N THR A 11 -9.79 2.85 6.57
CA THR A 11 -9.28 1.55 7.02
C THR A 11 -7.82 1.33 6.63
N ALA A 12 -7.46 1.59 5.36
CA ALA A 12 -6.10 1.43 4.88
C ALA A 12 -5.13 2.35 5.61
N VAL A 13 -5.48 3.64 5.73
CA VAL A 13 -4.69 4.64 6.45
C VAL A 13 -4.51 4.25 7.91
N ALA A 14 -5.58 3.89 8.62
CA ALA A 14 -5.50 3.53 10.03
C ALA A 14 -4.63 2.29 10.26
N ILE A 15 -4.82 1.23 9.47
CA ILE A 15 -4.05 -0.01 9.59
C ILE A 15 -2.58 0.24 9.26
N ASN A 16 -2.30 0.94 8.16
CA ASN A 16 -0.92 1.18 7.72
C ASN A 16 -0.17 2.11 8.67
N ALA A 17 -0.85 3.13 9.20
CA ALA A 17 -0.28 3.98 10.23
C ALA A 17 0.05 3.16 11.49
N ALA A 18 -0.89 2.36 11.99
CA ALA A 18 -0.67 1.52 13.17
C ALA A 18 0.48 0.52 12.98
N LEU A 19 0.56 -0.10 11.80
CA LEU A 19 1.62 -1.06 11.48
C LEU A 19 2.99 -0.39 11.35
N TRP A 20 3.06 0.80 10.75
CA TRP A 20 4.30 1.55 10.71
C TRP A 20 4.75 1.97 12.11
N THR A 21 3.82 2.45 12.94
CA THR A 21 4.12 2.78 14.35
C THR A 21 4.64 1.54 15.08
N ALA A 22 3.97 0.39 14.96
CA ALA A 22 4.42 -0.85 15.59
C ALA A 22 5.80 -1.31 15.09
N ALA A 23 6.04 -1.25 13.78
CA ALA A 23 7.34 -1.57 13.17
C ALA A 23 8.45 -0.63 13.66
N SER A 24 8.13 0.66 13.83
CA SER A 24 9.05 1.66 14.36
C SER A 24 9.43 1.38 15.81
N LEU A 25 8.47 0.99 16.66
CA LEU A 25 8.70 0.67 18.07
C LEU A 25 9.64 -0.52 18.30
N ILE A 26 9.74 -1.44 17.33
CA ILE A 26 10.64 -2.60 17.38
C ILE A 26 11.93 -2.40 16.56
N GLY A 27 12.19 -1.18 16.07
CA GLY A 27 13.39 -0.85 15.29
C GLY A 27 13.42 -1.43 13.89
N LEU A 28 12.29 -1.85 13.33
CA LEU A 28 12.21 -2.37 11.96
C LEU A 28 12.23 -1.23 10.93
N VAL A 29 11.67 -0.07 11.25
CA VAL A 29 11.70 1.14 10.42
C VAL A 29 12.06 2.36 11.29
N PRO A 30 12.48 3.49 10.71
CA PRO A 30 12.87 4.66 11.51
C PRO A 30 11.71 5.25 12.32
N GLY A 31 12.05 6.04 13.33
CA GLY A 31 11.11 6.78 14.17
C GLY A 31 10.15 7.69 13.37
N LEU A 32 8.92 7.88 13.87
CA LEU A 32 7.93 8.74 13.21
C LEU A 32 8.40 10.20 13.05
N GLY A 33 9.10 10.75 14.05
CA GLY A 33 9.63 12.13 14.02
C GLY A 33 10.89 12.29 13.17
N GLU A 34 11.48 11.18 12.73
CA GLU A 34 12.74 11.15 11.99
C GLU A 34 12.50 10.84 10.51
N SER A 35 11.34 10.26 10.17
CA SER A 35 11.11 9.65 8.86
C SER A 35 10.10 10.39 7.98
N THR A 36 10.55 10.94 6.84
CA THR A 36 9.66 11.41 5.76
C THR A 36 8.88 10.25 5.11
N PHE A 37 9.32 9.00 5.28
CA PHE A 37 8.67 7.82 4.72
C PHE A 37 7.32 7.50 5.37
N PHE A 38 7.09 7.90 6.63
CA PHE A 38 5.77 7.76 7.25
C PHE A 38 4.69 8.57 6.51
N GLY A 39 5.01 9.81 6.10
CA GLY A 39 4.12 10.59 5.24
C GLY A 39 3.89 9.90 3.88
N GLY A 40 4.93 9.29 3.31
CA GLY A 40 4.85 8.48 2.11
C GLY A 40 3.89 7.29 2.23
N VAL A 41 3.86 6.62 3.39
CA VAL A 41 2.91 5.52 3.68
C VAL A 41 1.45 5.99 3.64
N LEU A 42 1.16 7.13 4.26
CA LEU A 42 -0.19 7.69 4.26
C LEU A 42 -0.60 8.11 2.85
N PHE A 43 0.31 8.77 2.12
CA PHE A 43 0.09 9.16 0.73
C PHE A 43 -0.13 7.95 -0.19
N ALA A 44 0.67 6.90 -0.06
CA ALA A 44 0.53 5.66 -0.83
C ALA A 44 -0.79 4.95 -0.53
N SER A 45 -1.21 4.90 0.74
CA SER A 45 -2.50 4.34 1.16
C SER A 45 -3.67 5.07 0.50
N PHE A 46 -3.58 6.41 0.42
CA PHE A 46 -4.55 7.24 -0.29
C PHE A 46 -4.54 6.99 -1.79
N GLY A 47 -3.37 7.11 -2.43
CA GLY A 47 -3.22 6.98 -3.88
C GLY A 47 -3.69 5.62 -4.39
N ALA A 48 -3.32 4.52 -3.72
CA ALA A 48 -3.74 3.18 -4.08
C ALA A 48 -5.27 2.99 -3.93
N THR A 49 -5.86 3.50 -2.85
CA THR A 49 -7.32 3.44 -2.65
C THR A 49 -8.07 4.26 -3.70
N ALA A 50 -7.56 5.45 -4.04
CA ALA A 50 -8.14 6.31 -5.06
C ALA A 50 -8.07 5.68 -6.46
N ALA A 51 -6.89 5.17 -6.84
CA ALA A 51 -6.70 4.44 -8.09
C ALA A 51 -7.65 3.24 -8.19
N ALA A 52 -7.74 2.45 -7.11
CA ALA A 52 -8.66 1.32 -7.05
C ALA A 52 -10.12 1.74 -7.25
N ALA A 53 -10.57 2.83 -6.60
CA ALA A 53 -11.93 3.33 -6.76
C ALA A 53 -12.22 3.81 -8.19
N ILE A 54 -11.27 4.50 -8.83
CA ILE A 54 -11.37 4.96 -10.22
C ILE A 54 -11.50 3.75 -11.15
N VAL A 55 -10.63 2.76 -11.03
CA VAL A 55 -10.65 1.56 -11.88
C VAL A 55 -11.92 0.74 -11.62
N ALA A 56 -12.26 0.48 -10.36
CA ALA A 56 -13.48 -0.26 -9.98
C ALA A 56 -14.75 0.40 -10.50
N SER A 57 -14.80 1.73 -10.60
CA SER A 57 -15.97 2.45 -11.13
C SER A 57 -16.30 2.11 -12.59
N ARG A 58 -15.35 1.52 -13.32
CA ARG A 58 -15.55 1.07 -14.71
C ARG A 58 -16.15 -0.33 -14.81
N PHE A 59 -16.22 -1.08 -13.70
CA PHE A 59 -16.80 -2.42 -13.64
C PHE A 59 -18.30 -2.35 -13.33
N THR A 60 -19.12 -2.09 -14.36
CA THR A 60 -20.57 -1.87 -14.22
C THR A 60 -21.44 -3.06 -14.63
N ALA A 61 -20.87 -4.05 -15.33
CA ALA A 61 -21.61 -5.22 -15.82
C ALA A 61 -21.88 -6.25 -14.70
N ALA A 62 -22.98 -7.00 -14.81
CA ALA A 62 -23.16 -8.22 -14.00
C ALA A 62 -22.03 -9.22 -14.29
N GLY A 63 -21.58 -9.96 -13.28
CA GLY A 63 -20.41 -10.84 -13.37
C GLY A 63 -19.07 -10.14 -13.15
N ALA A 64 -19.03 -8.79 -13.11
CA ALA A 64 -17.78 -8.04 -13.18
C ALA A 64 -16.90 -8.19 -11.94
N ARG A 65 -17.47 -8.58 -10.80
CA ARG A 65 -16.72 -8.79 -9.55
C ARG A 65 -15.63 -9.86 -9.68
N LYS A 66 -15.86 -10.94 -10.44
CA LYS A 66 -14.84 -11.97 -10.68
C LYS A 66 -13.64 -11.43 -11.44
N ARG A 67 -13.89 -10.64 -12.49
CA ARG A 67 -12.84 -9.98 -13.28
C ARG A 67 -12.05 -8.99 -12.44
N TRP A 68 -12.74 -8.18 -11.63
CA TRP A 68 -12.12 -7.28 -10.67
C TRP A 68 -11.20 -8.02 -9.69
N ALA A 69 -11.66 -9.12 -9.10
CA ALA A 69 -10.89 -9.90 -8.13
C ALA A 69 -9.58 -10.42 -8.77
N GLY A 70 -9.65 -10.93 -10.00
CA GLY A 70 -8.45 -11.38 -10.74
C GLY A 70 -7.48 -10.24 -11.05
N ILE A 71 -7.97 -9.13 -11.59
CA ILE A 71 -7.13 -7.97 -11.95
C ILE A 71 -6.49 -7.35 -10.72
N SER A 72 -7.26 -7.12 -9.66
CA SER A 72 -6.76 -6.52 -8.43
C SER A 72 -5.76 -7.43 -7.71
N LEU A 73 -5.93 -8.75 -7.77
CA LEU A 73 -4.92 -9.69 -7.27
C LEU A 73 -3.64 -9.63 -8.10
N ALA A 74 -3.74 -9.61 -9.44
CA ALA A 74 -2.57 -9.47 -10.29
C ALA A 74 -1.79 -8.18 -10.00
N ILE A 75 -2.50 -7.05 -9.80
CA ILE A 75 -1.89 -5.78 -9.42
C ILE A 75 -1.20 -5.88 -8.06
N LEU A 76 -1.82 -6.52 -7.07
CA LEU A 76 -1.17 -6.77 -5.77
C LEU A 76 0.13 -7.54 -5.96
N LEU A 77 0.11 -8.64 -6.71
CA LEU A 77 1.29 -9.48 -6.94
C LEU A 77 2.41 -8.70 -7.63
N LEU A 78 2.08 -7.93 -8.68
CA LEU A 78 3.04 -7.07 -9.37
C LEU A 78 3.61 -5.97 -8.45
N SER A 79 2.81 -5.47 -7.51
CA SER A 79 3.26 -4.41 -6.59
C SER A 79 4.36 -4.88 -5.63
N PHE A 80 4.52 -6.18 -5.39
CA PHE A 80 5.59 -6.71 -4.55
C PHE A 80 6.98 -6.63 -5.18
N ILE A 81 7.08 -6.40 -6.49
CA ILE A 81 8.38 -6.27 -7.16
C ILE A 81 9.20 -5.13 -6.51
N SER A 82 8.56 -3.99 -6.21
CA SER A 82 9.26 -2.83 -5.65
C SER A 82 9.73 -3.04 -4.20
N PRO A 83 8.89 -3.49 -3.25
CA PRO A 83 9.34 -3.84 -1.89
C PRO A 83 10.43 -4.91 -1.85
N LEU A 84 10.33 -5.95 -2.70
CA LEU A 84 11.33 -7.01 -2.78
C LEU A 84 12.67 -6.48 -3.30
N ALA A 85 12.65 -5.70 -4.38
CA ALA A 85 13.86 -5.08 -4.93
C ALA A 85 14.49 -4.08 -3.95
N LEU A 86 13.69 -3.34 -3.18
CA LEU A 86 14.16 -2.46 -2.12
C LEU A 86 14.86 -3.25 -1.01
N GLY A 87 14.19 -4.27 -0.46
CA GLY A 87 14.71 -5.13 0.60
C GLY A 87 15.98 -5.88 0.18
N ALA A 88 16.09 -6.28 -1.09
CA ALA A 88 17.24 -6.96 -1.65
C ALA A 88 18.46 -6.06 -1.92
N GLY A 89 18.36 -4.73 -1.74
CA GLY A 89 19.46 -3.81 -2.05
C GLY A 89 19.48 -3.27 -3.47
N ASN A 90 18.55 -3.67 -4.33
CA ASN A 90 18.57 -3.39 -5.77
C ASN A 90 17.98 -2.01 -6.14
N LEU A 91 17.26 -1.36 -5.21
CA LEU A 91 16.71 -0.01 -5.40
C LEU A 91 17.29 0.97 -4.38
N PRO A 92 17.56 2.24 -4.75
CA PRO A 92 17.90 3.26 -3.77
C PRO A 92 16.72 3.50 -2.83
N ILE A 93 17.00 3.80 -1.56
CA ILE A 93 15.96 4.13 -0.57
C ILE A 93 15.31 5.47 -0.91
N SER A 94 16.12 6.44 -1.35
CA SER A 94 15.64 7.73 -1.88
C SER A 94 15.86 7.79 -3.40
N PRO A 95 14.80 7.81 -4.22
CA PRO A 95 14.95 7.93 -5.67
C PRO A 95 15.42 9.33 -6.10
N PHE A 96 15.18 10.36 -5.27
CA PHE A 96 15.60 11.74 -5.56
C PHE A 96 17.03 12.02 -5.13
N ASN A 97 17.57 11.24 -4.19
CA ASN A 97 18.96 11.31 -3.78
C ASN A 97 19.54 9.89 -3.56
N PRO A 98 19.93 9.19 -4.63
CA PRO A 98 20.36 7.79 -4.55
C PRO A 98 21.63 7.54 -3.72
N ALA A 99 22.44 8.57 -3.50
CA ALA A 99 23.64 8.51 -2.68
C ALA A 99 23.36 8.65 -1.16
N ASP A 100 22.13 8.99 -0.79
CA ASP A 100 21.73 9.08 0.62
C ASP A 100 21.67 7.68 1.24
N THR A 101 22.47 7.49 2.29
CA THR A 101 22.62 6.22 3.01
C THR A 101 21.97 6.24 4.40
N THR A 102 21.32 7.35 4.79
CA THR A 102 20.81 7.63 6.14
C THR A 102 19.98 6.49 6.74
N TYR A 103 19.23 5.75 5.91
CA TYR A 103 18.35 4.67 6.37
C TYR A 103 18.70 3.28 5.82
N ASN A 104 19.93 3.08 5.37
CA ASN A 104 20.35 1.80 4.79
C ASN A 104 20.21 0.61 5.75
N GLU A 105 20.40 0.84 7.05
CA GLU A 105 20.19 -0.19 8.07
C GLU A 105 18.73 -0.68 8.18
N PHE A 106 17.76 0.18 7.83
CA PHE A 106 16.33 -0.15 7.84
C PHE A 106 15.82 -0.75 6.53
N ARG A 107 16.69 -0.99 5.55
CA ARG A 107 16.31 -1.41 4.19
C ARG A 107 15.42 -2.66 4.17
N GLY A 108 15.84 -3.71 4.89
CA GLY A 108 15.05 -4.94 4.98
C GLY A 108 13.68 -4.69 5.62
N GLY A 109 13.65 -3.84 6.64
CA GLY A 109 12.42 -3.44 7.31
C GLY A 109 11.48 -2.60 6.46
N PHE A 110 12.00 -1.67 5.64
CA PHE A 110 11.18 -0.98 4.64
C PHE A 110 10.57 -1.96 3.63
N GLY A 111 11.34 -2.91 3.13
CA GLY A 111 10.84 -3.94 2.21
C GLY A 111 9.67 -4.73 2.82
N ILE A 112 9.78 -5.13 4.09
CA ILE A 112 8.71 -5.81 4.83
C ILE A 112 7.50 -4.88 5.04
N ALA A 113 7.74 -3.67 5.55
CA ALA A 113 6.68 -2.71 5.86
C ALA A 113 5.87 -2.32 4.60
N TYR A 114 6.53 -2.06 3.48
CA TYR A 114 5.86 -1.78 2.21
C TYR A 114 5.09 -2.99 1.70
N SER A 115 5.64 -4.21 1.82
CA SER A 115 4.92 -5.43 1.44
C SER A 115 3.61 -5.57 2.23
N ILE A 116 3.66 -5.37 3.55
CA ILE A 116 2.46 -5.44 4.39
C ILE A 116 1.47 -4.34 4.00
N LEU A 117 1.96 -3.12 3.75
CA LEU A 117 1.14 -1.99 3.29
C LEU A 117 0.36 -2.30 2.00
N HIS A 118 0.99 -2.96 1.03
CA HIS A 118 0.30 -3.39 -0.20
C HIS A 118 -0.83 -4.38 0.11
N VAL A 119 -0.58 -5.36 0.98
CA VAL A 119 -1.58 -6.37 1.38
C VAL A 119 -2.76 -5.73 2.10
N THR A 120 -2.50 -4.93 3.13
CA THR A 120 -3.54 -4.31 3.97
C THR A 120 -4.39 -3.34 3.16
N THR A 121 -3.77 -2.57 2.26
CA THR A 121 -4.49 -1.68 1.34
C THR A 121 -5.36 -2.48 0.38
N TYR A 122 -4.83 -3.57 -0.20
CA TYR A 122 -5.60 -4.49 -1.03
C TYR A 122 -6.82 -5.05 -0.27
N LEU A 123 -6.62 -5.52 0.96
CA LEU A 123 -7.70 -6.08 1.78
C LEU A 123 -8.79 -5.04 2.09
N ALA A 124 -8.41 -3.81 2.42
CA ALA A 124 -9.36 -2.71 2.62
C ALA A 124 -10.15 -2.43 1.34
N VAL A 125 -9.46 -2.36 0.19
CA VAL A 125 -10.08 -2.16 -1.12
C VAL A 125 -11.06 -3.28 -1.45
N GLN A 126 -10.70 -4.55 -1.28
CA GLN A 126 -11.61 -5.67 -1.54
C GLN A 126 -12.83 -5.62 -0.62
N ARG A 127 -12.62 -5.31 0.67
CA ARG A 127 -13.67 -5.29 1.67
C ARG A 127 -14.74 -4.23 1.39
N PHE A 128 -14.37 -3.07 0.82
CA PHE A 128 -15.31 -1.97 0.62
C PHE A 128 -15.59 -1.66 -0.85
N ILE A 129 -14.54 -1.44 -1.66
CA ILE A 129 -14.68 -1.10 -3.09
C ILE A 129 -15.07 -2.34 -3.90
N GLY A 130 -14.40 -3.48 -3.69
CA GLY A 130 -14.72 -4.72 -4.39
C GLY A 130 -16.17 -5.18 -4.16
N ARG A 131 -16.71 -4.94 -2.95
CA ARG A 131 -18.10 -5.30 -2.60
C ARG A 131 -19.17 -4.48 -3.31
N VAL A 132 -18.86 -3.28 -3.81
CA VAL A 132 -19.84 -2.45 -4.55
C VAL A 132 -19.88 -2.76 -6.04
N ILE A 133 -18.94 -3.56 -6.55
CA ILE A 133 -18.94 -4.01 -7.95
C ILE A 133 -20.05 -5.07 -8.12
N PRO A 134 -20.88 -5.01 -9.17
CA PRO A 134 -21.93 -5.99 -9.40
C PRO A 134 -21.38 -7.42 -9.46
N ASN A 135 -22.10 -8.32 -8.79
CA ASN A 135 -21.79 -9.75 -8.78
C ASN A 135 -21.94 -10.35 -10.17
#